data_AF-A0A3B1CEA7-F1
#
_entry.id   AF-A0A3B1CEA7-F1
#
_cell.length_a   1.000
_cell.length_b   1.000
_cell.length_c   1.000
_cell.angle_alpha   90.00
_cell.angle_beta   90.00
_cell.angle_gamma   90.00
#
_symmetry.space_group_name_H-M   'P 1'
#
loop_
_entity.id
_entity.type
_entity.pdbx_description
1 polymer ?
#
loop_
_entity_poly.entity_id
_entity_poly.type
_entity_poly.pdbx_seq_one_letter_code
_entity_poly.pdbx_strand_id
1 'polypeptide(L)'
;MRISKTFIPTMKEVPADAVIPSHILMLRAGMIRMLSAGIYSFLPLGYKIVKKITEIIREEMDAIGGQEFHLPALNPREIWEETNRVEAFGDTMFHVTNRDYVLAPTHEEIMTYHAKGVLKSYKDLPQIWYQIQTKFRNEPRPRSGVIRGRQFLMKDAYSFDASWEDLDKSYEKHDQAYRNIFDRCGIKYFVVGASSGAMGGSK
;
A
#
# COMPACT_ATOMS: atom_id res chain seq x y z
N MET A 1 17.56 22.06 -9.82
CA MET A 1 17.41 22.60 -8.45
C MET A 1 18.81 22.84 -7.88
N ARG A 2 19.12 24.04 -7.37
CA ARG A 2 20.44 24.34 -6.78
C ARG A 2 20.48 23.89 -5.33
N ILE A 3 21.54 23.20 -4.89
CA ILE A 3 21.68 22.67 -3.51
C ILE A 3 21.42 23.73 -2.45
N SER A 4 21.93 24.96 -2.65
CA SER A 4 21.74 26.09 -1.72
C SER A 4 20.29 26.52 -1.50
N LYS A 5 19.35 26.06 -2.34
CA LYS A 5 17.91 26.32 -2.22
C LYS A 5 17.11 25.04 -1.91
N THR A 6 17.78 23.93 -1.59
CA THR A 6 17.12 22.65 -1.28
C THR A 6 17.18 22.33 0.20
N PHE A 7 16.11 21.73 0.72
CA PHE A 7 16.11 21.16 2.07
C PHE A 7 16.57 19.70 2.01
N ILE A 8 17.86 19.47 2.28
CA ILE A 8 18.48 18.13 2.34
C ILE A 8 19.35 18.08 3.62
N PRO A 9 18.74 17.79 4.78
CA PRO A 9 19.43 17.82 6.07
C PRO A 9 20.25 16.53 6.26
N THR A 10 21.42 16.44 5.62
CA THR A 10 22.29 15.26 5.76
C THR A 10 22.79 15.10 7.19
N MET A 11 22.96 13.87 7.66
CA MET A 11 23.43 13.58 9.02
C MET A 11 24.80 12.89 9.01
N LYS A 12 25.72 13.36 9.87
CA LYS A 12 27.03 12.72 10.08
C LYS A 12 26.92 11.48 10.96
N GLU A 13 26.07 11.54 11.98
CA GLU A 13 25.81 10.48 12.95
C GLU A 13 24.37 10.01 12.80
N VAL A 14 24.11 8.72 13.02
CA VAL A 14 22.75 8.16 12.97
C VAL A 14 22.29 7.71 14.34
N PRO A 15 20.98 7.76 14.61
CA PRO A 15 20.40 7.17 15.82
C PRO A 15 20.75 5.69 15.99
N ALA A 16 20.96 5.26 17.24
CA ALA A 16 21.39 3.89 17.56
C ALA A 16 20.33 2.81 17.23
N ASP A 17 19.06 3.20 17.11
CA ASP A 17 17.94 2.34 16.72
C ASP A 17 17.89 2.06 15.21
N ALA A 18 18.68 2.77 14.40
CA ALA A 18 18.83 2.47 12.98
C ALA A 18 19.84 1.34 12.75
N VAL A 19 19.35 0.10 12.67
CA VAL A 19 20.22 -1.10 12.58
C VAL A 19 20.52 -1.53 11.14
N ILE A 20 19.56 -1.43 10.23
CA ILE A 20 19.73 -1.94 8.85
C ILE A 20 20.30 -0.87 7.90
N PRO A 21 21.11 -1.27 6.89
CA PRO A 21 21.77 -0.32 6.00
C PRO A 21 20.82 0.65 5.30
N SER A 22 19.67 0.19 4.80
CA SER A 22 18.71 1.07 4.11
C SER A 22 18.16 2.16 5.03
N HIS A 23 17.79 1.83 6.27
CA HIS A 23 17.30 2.79 7.25
C HIS A 23 18.37 3.84 7.58
N ILE A 24 19.60 3.39 7.85
CA ILE A 24 20.76 4.26 8.11
C ILE A 24 20.99 5.22 6.95
N LEU A 25 21.06 4.71 5.72
CA LEU A 25 21.36 5.52 4.54
C LEU A 25 20.25 6.54 4.25
N MET A 26 18.98 6.16 4.38
CA MET A 26 17.86 7.08 4.17
C MET A 26 17.84 8.23 5.18
N LEU A 27 18.22 7.98 6.44
CA LEU A 27 18.39 9.02 7.45
C LEU A 27 19.58 9.92 7.13
N ARG A 28 20.75 9.34 6.86
CA ARG A 28 21.99 10.11 6.55
C ARG A 28 21.85 11.00 5.33
N ALA A 29 21.16 10.50 4.29
CA ALA A 29 20.92 11.24 3.05
C ALA A 29 19.83 12.32 3.19
N GLY A 30 19.18 12.46 4.36
CA GLY A 30 18.09 13.40 4.56
C GLY A 30 16.86 13.07 3.72
N MET A 31 16.59 11.77 3.49
CA MET A 31 15.43 11.31 2.72
C MET A 31 14.18 11.15 3.59
N ILE A 32 14.35 10.74 4.85
CA ILE A 32 13.26 10.53 5.80
C ILE A 32 13.59 11.12 7.16
N ARG A 33 12.56 11.37 7.97
CA ARG A 33 12.67 11.72 9.38
C ARG A 33 11.57 11.02 10.18
N MET A 34 11.93 10.40 11.29
CA MET A 34 10.95 9.78 12.18
C MET A 34 10.19 10.84 12.97
N LEU A 35 8.86 10.77 12.99
CA LEU A 35 7.99 11.59 13.86
C LEU A 35 7.64 10.82 15.14
N SER A 36 7.39 9.52 15.01
CA SER A 36 7.13 8.59 16.10
C SER A 36 7.46 7.17 15.63
N ALA A 37 7.44 6.18 16.53
CA ALA A 37 7.77 4.79 16.20
C ALA A 37 6.92 4.27 15.02
N GLY A 38 7.58 3.97 13.90
CA GLY A 38 6.93 3.48 12.68
C GLY A 38 6.22 4.55 11.84
N ILE A 39 6.38 5.84 12.15
CA ILE A 39 5.76 6.96 11.43
C ILE A 39 6.87 7.90 10.93
N TYR A 40 6.99 8.01 9.61
CA TYR A 40 8.09 8.73 8.96
C TYR A 40 7.56 9.82 8.02
N SER A 41 8.17 11.00 8.10
CA SER A 41 8.06 12.02 7.08
C SER A 41 9.05 11.71 5.95
N PHE A 42 8.56 11.66 4.71
CA PHE A 42 9.42 11.70 3.54
C PHE A 42 9.81 13.15 3.26
N LEU A 43 11.11 13.44 3.36
CA LEU A 43 11.69 14.75 3.06
C LEU A 43 11.79 14.94 1.54
N PRO A 44 12.06 16.16 1.03
CA PRO A 44 11.95 16.45 -0.42
C PRO A 44 12.70 15.47 -1.34
N LEU A 45 13.91 15.04 -0.95
CA LEU A 45 14.67 14.05 -1.72
C LEU A 45 13.99 12.68 -1.70
N GLY A 46 13.60 12.20 -0.52
CA GLY A 46 12.90 10.91 -0.37
C GLY A 46 11.56 10.90 -1.09
N TYR A 47 10.77 11.97 -0.97
CA TYR A 47 9.47 12.07 -1.61
C TYR A 47 9.58 12.14 -3.15
N LYS A 48 10.65 12.75 -3.69
CA LYS A 48 10.92 12.70 -5.14
C LYS A 48 11.12 11.25 -5.63
N ILE A 49 11.77 10.41 -4.85
CA ILE A 49 11.95 8.99 -5.17
C ILE A 49 10.62 8.24 -5.08
N VAL A 50 9.83 8.49 -4.03
CA VAL A 50 8.48 7.92 -3.91
C VAL A 50 7.66 8.24 -5.18
N LYS A 51 7.64 9.50 -5.64
CA LYS A 51 6.92 9.88 -6.86
C LYS A 51 7.38 9.11 -8.11
N LYS A 52 8.68 8.85 -8.24
CA LYS A 52 9.22 8.07 -9.37
C LYS A 52 8.76 6.61 -9.31
N ILE A 53 8.79 6.01 -8.12
CA ILE A 53 8.34 4.62 -7.92
C ILE A 53 6.84 4.52 -8.18
N THR A 54 6.04 5.46 -7.67
CA THR A 54 4.59 5.46 -7.89
C THR A 54 4.23 5.62 -9.36
N GLU A 55 5.03 6.36 -10.12
CA GLU A 55 4.80 6.50 -11.57
C GLU A 55 5.05 5.21 -12.33
N ILE A 56 6.15 4.50 -12.02
CA ILE A 56 6.40 3.15 -12.58
C ILE A 56 5.23 2.21 -12.26
N ILE A 57 4.77 2.23 -11.01
CA ILE A 57 3.64 1.39 -10.58
C ILE A 57 2.36 1.76 -11.36
N ARG A 58 2.05 3.04 -11.49
CA ARG A 58 0.88 3.54 -12.23
C ARG A 58 0.91 3.08 -13.68
N GLU A 59 2.02 3.31 -14.37
CA GLU A 59 2.18 2.93 -15.78
C GLU A 59 1.94 1.41 -16.00
N GLU A 60 2.46 0.54 -15.12
CA GLU A 60 2.28 -0.91 -15.26
C GLU A 60 0.88 -1.39 -14.85
N MET A 61 0.19 -0.69 -13.94
CA MET A 61 -1.21 -0.99 -13.61
C MET A 61 -2.16 -0.51 -14.71
N ASP A 62 -1.92 0.67 -15.28
CA ASP A 62 -2.69 1.19 -16.41
C ASP A 62 -2.52 0.30 -17.64
N ALA A 63 -1.32 -0.24 -17.87
CA ALA A 63 -1.03 -1.16 -18.97
C ALA A 63 -1.86 -2.46 -18.94
N ILE A 64 -2.32 -2.91 -17.77
CA ILE A 64 -3.21 -4.07 -17.63
C ILE A 64 -4.70 -3.71 -17.66
N GLY A 65 -5.03 -2.44 -17.94
CA GLY A 65 -6.40 -1.92 -17.92
C GLY A 65 -6.88 -1.48 -16.53
N GLY A 66 -5.94 -1.27 -15.60
CA GLY A 66 -6.23 -0.77 -14.27
C GLY A 66 -6.80 0.65 -14.30
N GLN A 67 -7.76 0.93 -13.43
CA GLN A 67 -8.33 2.26 -13.23
C GLN A 67 -7.95 2.77 -11.84
N GLU A 68 -7.29 3.92 -11.77
CA GLU A 68 -6.81 4.49 -10.51
C GLU A 68 -7.92 5.24 -9.76
N PHE A 69 -8.12 4.85 -8.51
CA PHE A 69 -8.99 5.47 -7.52
C PHE A 69 -8.17 6.25 -6.50
N HIS A 70 -8.85 7.13 -5.76
CA HIS A 70 -8.32 7.71 -4.53
C HIS A 70 -9.36 7.57 -3.42
N LEU A 71 -9.25 6.50 -2.61
CA LEU A 71 -10.22 6.18 -1.58
C LEU A 71 -9.89 6.85 -0.24
N PRO A 72 -10.91 7.16 0.59
CA PRO A 72 -10.68 7.70 1.91
C PRO A 72 -9.96 6.68 2.81
N ALA A 73 -9.02 7.18 3.62
CA ALA A 73 -8.35 6.37 4.65
C ALA A 73 -9.18 6.21 5.92
N LEU A 74 -10.11 7.15 6.17
CA LEU A 74 -11.05 7.09 7.28
C LEU A 74 -12.32 6.41 6.78
N ASN A 75 -12.68 5.26 7.34
CA ASN A 75 -13.83 4.49 6.88
C ASN A 75 -14.86 4.32 7.99
N PRO A 76 -16.18 4.34 7.66
CA PRO A 76 -17.22 3.92 8.59
C PRO A 76 -16.93 2.52 9.09
N ARG A 77 -16.99 2.32 10.41
CA ARG A 77 -16.74 1.02 11.04
C ARG A 77 -17.74 -0.04 10.58
N GLU A 78 -19.01 0.35 10.39
CA GLU A 78 -20.12 -0.53 9.97
C GLU A 78 -19.79 -1.35 8.71
N ILE A 79 -19.14 -0.74 7.71
CA ILE A 79 -18.76 -1.43 6.46
C ILE A 79 -17.78 -2.59 6.72
N TRP A 80 -16.92 -2.46 7.73
CA TRP A 80 -15.97 -3.49 8.13
C TRP A 80 -16.62 -4.56 9.02
N GLU A 81 -17.66 -4.20 9.77
CA GLU A 81 -18.44 -5.14 10.57
C GLU A 81 -19.26 -6.08 9.69
N GLU A 82 -19.78 -5.61 8.54
CA GLU A 82 -20.47 -6.46 7.55
C GLU A 82 -19.62 -7.66 7.07
N THR A 83 -18.29 -7.54 7.14
CA THR A 83 -17.37 -8.60 6.72
C THR A 83 -16.67 -9.30 7.90
N ASN A 84 -17.01 -8.95 9.15
CA ASN A 84 -16.36 -9.40 10.38
C ASN A 84 -14.85 -9.09 10.43
N ARG A 85 -14.39 -8.13 9.63
CA ARG A 85 -12.95 -7.80 9.55
C ARG A 85 -12.52 -6.79 10.61
N VAL A 86 -13.46 -6.15 11.31
CA VAL A 86 -13.13 -5.44 12.57
C VAL A 86 -12.51 -6.41 13.57
N GLU A 87 -13.17 -7.54 13.84
CA GLU A 87 -12.66 -8.56 14.76
C GLU A 87 -11.40 -9.24 14.21
N ALA A 88 -11.37 -9.56 12.91
CA ALA A 88 -10.25 -10.26 12.29
C ALA A 88 -8.95 -9.46 12.33
N PHE A 89 -9.00 -8.13 12.17
CA PHE A 89 -7.81 -7.27 12.33
C PHE A 89 -7.47 -6.99 13.80
N GLY A 90 -8.46 -6.97 14.69
CA GLY A 90 -8.26 -6.74 16.12
C GLY A 90 -7.41 -5.49 16.40
N ASP A 91 -6.43 -5.63 17.30
CA ASP A 91 -5.56 -4.52 17.74
C ASP A 91 -4.71 -3.90 16.62
N THR A 92 -4.60 -4.55 15.45
CA THR A 92 -3.87 -3.99 14.31
C THR A 92 -4.66 -2.92 13.55
N MET A 93 -5.97 -2.84 13.76
CA MET A 93 -6.82 -1.78 13.23
C MET A 93 -6.80 -0.57 14.18
N PHE A 94 -6.66 0.63 13.62
CA PHE A 94 -6.83 1.85 14.42
C PHE A 94 -8.30 2.25 14.48
N HIS A 95 -8.78 2.50 15.69
CA HIS A 95 -10.12 2.99 15.97
C HIS A 95 -10.11 4.47 16.36
N VAL A 96 -11.12 5.21 15.94
CA VAL A 96 -11.34 6.60 16.39
C VAL A 96 -12.18 6.57 17.67
N THR A 97 -11.66 7.13 18.76
CA THR A 97 -12.31 6.99 20.09
C THR A 97 -13.71 7.62 20.19
N ASN A 98 -13.97 8.72 19.49
CA ASN A 98 -15.19 9.51 19.66
C ASN A 98 -16.21 9.38 18.51
N ARG A 99 -15.98 8.46 17.58
CA ARG A 99 -16.81 8.21 16.40
C ARG A 99 -16.61 6.76 15.92
N ASP A 100 -17.63 6.18 15.31
CA ASP A 100 -17.56 4.82 14.73
C ASP A 100 -16.83 4.80 13.38
N TYR A 101 -15.55 5.18 13.41
CA TYR A 101 -14.64 5.16 12.28
C TYR A 101 -13.37 4.38 12.60
N VAL A 102 -12.78 3.85 11.53
CA VAL A 102 -11.50 3.16 11.55
C VAL A 102 -10.55 3.80 10.53
N LEU A 103 -9.24 3.72 10.78
CA LEU A 103 -8.26 4.01 9.74
C LEU A 103 -7.95 2.73 8.97
N ALA A 104 -8.17 2.79 7.66
CA ALA A 104 -8.14 1.65 6.76
C ALA A 104 -6.74 0.97 6.71
N PRO A 105 -6.63 -0.31 7.12
CA PRO A 105 -5.42 -1.11 6.92
C PRO A 105 -5.28 -1.65 5.48
N THR A 106 -6.37 -1.64 4.72
CA THR A 106 -6.58 -2.11 3.33
C THR A 106 -7.98 -1.65 2.86
N HIS A 107 -8.44 -2.01 1.65
CA HIS A 107 -9.69 -1.48 1.07
C HIS A 107 -10.56 -2.52 0.32
N GLU A 108 -10.50 -3.82 0.63
CA GLU A 108 -11.37 -4.82 -0.02
C GLU A 108 -12.87 -4.47 0.15
N GLU A 109 -13.28 -4.08 1.35
CA GLU A 109 -14.67 -3.74 1.67
C GLU A 109 -15.13 -2.49 0.93
N ILE A 110 -14.26 -1.48 0.85
CA ILE A 110 -14.59 -0.20 0.20
C ILE A 110 -14.71 -0.38 -1.32
N MET A 111 -13.80 -1.14 -1.93
CA MET A 111 -13.90 -1.46 -3.35
C MET A 111 -15.15 -2.30 -3.63
N THR A 112 -15.44 -3.28 -2.77
CA THR A 112 -16.65 -4.11 -2.87
C THR A 112 -17.92 -3.29 -2.69
N TYR A 113 -17.93 -2.32 -1.78
CA TYR A 113 -19.05 -1.39 -1.59
C TYR A 113 -19.38 -0.64 -2.89
N HIS A 114 -18.36 -0.12 -3.58
CA HIS A 114 -18.55 0.54 -4.87
C HIS A 114 -19.01 -0.45 -5.95
N ALA A 115 -18.35 -1.61 -6.06
CA ALA A 115 -18.68 -2.63 -7.04
C ALA A 115 -20.13 -3.10 -6.92
N LYS A 116 -20.59 -3.39 -5.69
CA LYS A 116 -21.98 -3.81 -5.39
C LYS A 116 -23.01 -2.83 -5.92
N GLY A 117 -22.71 -1.53 -5.92
CA GLY A 117 -23.61 -0.48 -6.39
C GLY A 117 -23.77 -0.45 -7.91
N VAL A 118 -22.71 -0.77 -8.67
CA VAL A 118 -22.62 -0.44 -10.11
C VAL A 118 -22.44 -1.64 -11.03
N LEU A 119 -21.78 -2.71 -10.59
CA LEU A 119 -21.54 -3.90 -11.40
C LEU A 119 -22.76 -4.82 -11.27
N LYS A 120 -23.66 -4.78 -12.27
CA LYS A 120 -24.96 -5.47 -12.23
C LYS A 120 -25.09 -6.57 -13.28
N SER A 121 -24.20 -6.59 -14.26
CA SER A 121 -24.20 -7.54 -15.37
C SER A 121 -22.79 -8.08 -15.59
N TYR A 122 -22.69 -9.33 -16.10
CA TYR A 122 -21.41 -9.88 -16.56
C TYR A 122 -20.78 -9.02 -17.67
N LYS A 123 -21.58 -8.22 -18.39
CA LYS A 123 -21.09 -7.27 -19.41
C LYS A 123 -20.29 -6.11 -18.84
N ASP A 124 -20.43 -5.84 -17.54
CA ASP A 124 -19.66 -4.83 -16.84
C ASP A 124 -18.27 -5.37 -16.43
N LEU A 125 -18.01 -6.67 -16.60
CA LEU A 125 -16.80 -7.38 -16.20
C LEU A 125 -15.95 -7.78 -17.43
N PRO A 126 -14.62 -7.90 -17.29
CA PRO A 126 -13.84 -7.73 -16.06
C PRO A 126 -13.55 -6.26 -15.73
N GLN A 127 -13.30 -5.98 -14.45
CA GLN A 127 -12.81 -4.69 -13.96
C GLN A 127 -11.51 -4.89 -13.18
N ILE A 128 -10.56 -3.96 -13.34
CA ILE A 128 -9.36 -3.87 -12.50
C ILE A 128 -9.30 -2.46 -11.95
N TRP A 129 -9.47 -2.32 -10.63
CA TRP A 129 -9.44 -1.05 -9.93
C TRP A 129 -8.27 -1.05 -8.94
N TYR A 130 -7.56 0.06 -8.84
CA TYR A 130 -6.43 0.16 -7.91
C TYR A 130 -6.32 1.57 -7.33
N GLN A 131 -5.50 1.75 -6.30
CA GLN A 131 -5.15 3.06 -5.78
C GLN A 131 -3.71 3.06 -5.28
N ILE A 132 -3.11 4.24 -5.19
CA ILE A 132 -1.84 4.45 -4.49
C ILE A 132 -2.09 5.39 -3.31
N GLN A 133 -2.22 4.82 -2.11
CA GLN A 133 -2.81 5.52 -0.96
C GLN A 133 -2.24 5.06 0.38
N THR A 134 -2.21 5.97 1.35
CA THR A 134 -1.66 5.76 2.70
C THR A 134 -2.52 4.86 3.58
N LYS A 135 -1.94 3.76 4.04
CA LYS A 135 -2.55 2.78 4.93
C LYS A 135 -2.07 2.94 6.37
N PHE A 136 -2.87 2.43 7.29
CA PHE A 136 -2.59 2.47 8.72
C PHE A 136 -2.72 1.07 9.32
N ARG A 137 -1.68 0.60 9.99
CA ARG A 137 -1.71 -0.64 10.77
C ARG A 137 -1.04 -0.39 12.10
N ASN A 138 -1.71 -0.69 13.21
CA ASN A 138 -1.17 -0.52 14.55
C ASN A 138 -0.15 -1.63 14.86
N GLU A 139 0.97 -1.60 14.15
CA GLU A 139 2.05 -2.54 14.30
C GLU A 139 2.61 -2.46 15.73
N PRO A 140 2.56 -3.56 16.51
CA PRO A 140 3.01 -3.57 17.89
C PRO A 140 4.52 -3.32 18.01
N ARG A 141 5.32 -3.74 17.00
CA ARG A 141 6.78 -3.58 17.00
C ARG A 141 7.30 -3.03 15.67
N PRO A 142 7.11 -1.72 15.40
CA PRO A 142 7.65 -1.09 14.21
C PRO A 142 9.18 -1.14 14.25
N ARG A 143 9.81 -1.47 13.13
CA ARG A 143 11.28 -1.63 13.05
C ARG A 143 11.77 -1.39 11.63
N SER A 144 13.08 -1.19 11.50
CA SER A 144 13.76 -1.18 10.20
C SER A 144 13.31 -0.05 9.25
N GLY A 145 13.00 1.12 9.81
CA GLY A 145 12.65 2.29 9.01
C GLY A 145 11.31 2.14 8.31
N VAL A 146 11.28 2.48 7.02
CA VAL A 146 10.08 2.41 6.16
C VAL A 146 9.66 0.99 5.79
N ILE A 147 10.43 -0.05 6.17
CA ILE A 147 10.12 -1.46 5.85
C ILE A 147 8.94 -1.97 6.70
N ARG A 148 8.88 -1.61 7.98
CA ARG A 148 7.81 -2.05 8.89
C ARG A 148 7.39 -0.89 9.80
N GLY A 149 6.47 -0.08 9.29
CA GLY A 149 5.88 1.07 9.96
C GLY A 149 4.43 0.88 10.38
N ARG A 150 3.85 1.91 10.99
CA ARG A 150 2.42 2.01 11.31
C ARG A 150 1.63 2.77 10.26
N GLN A 151 2.29 3.68 9.57
CA GLN A 151 1.76 4.43 8.45
C GLN A 151 2.67 4.20 7.24
N PHE A 152 2.11 3.77 6.13
CA PHE A 152 2.89 3.47 4.92
C PHE A 152 2.07 3.69 3.66
N LEU A 153 2.75 3.95 2.55
CA LEU A 153 2.12 4.06 1.24
C LEU A 153 1.99 2.67 0.62
N MET A 154 0.84 2.37 0.06
CA MET A 154 0.58 1.10 -0.62
C MET A 154 -0.09 1.35 -1.96
N LYS A 155 0.31 0.58 -2.97
CA LYS A 155 -0.56 0.32 -4.11
C LYS A 155 -1.33 -0.96 -3.86
N ASP A 156 -2.64 -0.87 -3.77
CA ASP A 156 -3.58 -1.98 -3.64
C ASP A 156 -4.50 -2.01 -4.86
N ALA A 157 -4.72 -3.20 -5.42
CA ALA A 157 -5.45 -3.45 -6.65
C ALA A 157 -6.42 -4.62 -6.47
N TYR A 158 -7.59 -4.53 -7.10
CA TYR A 158 -8.72 -5.43 -6.92
C TYR A 158 -9.34 -5.69 -8.29
N SER A 159 -9.45 -6.96 -8.67
CA SER A 159 -10.17 -7.36 -9.88
C SER A 159 -11.56 -7.89 -9.55
N PHE A 160 -12.50 -7.63 -10.45
CA PHE A 160 -13.85 -8.18 -10.40
C PHE A 160 -14.09 -8.92 -11.71
N ASP A 161 -14.34 -10.21 -11.61
CA ASP A 161 -14.38 -11.14 -12.73
C ASP A 161 -15.66 -11.99 -12.69
N ALA A 162 -16.17 -12.40 -13.85
CA ALA A 162 -17.43 -13.13 -13.95
C ALA A 162 -17.30 -14.63 -13.62
N SER A 163 -16.08 -15.16 -13.67
CA SER A 163 -15.76 -16.57 -13.50
C SER A 163 -14.39 -16.76 -12.85
N TRP A 164 -14.10 -17.98 -12.37
CA TRP A 164 -12.79 -18.33 -11.82
C TRP A 164 -11.71 -18.31 -12.89
N GLU A 165 -12.04 -18.72 -14.11
CA GLU A 165 -11.14 -18.70 -15.25
C GLU A 165 -10.76 -17.26 -15.66
N ASP A 166 -11.70 -16.31 -15.53
CA ASP A 166 -11.41 -14.90 -15.76
C ASP A 166 -10.61 -14.28 -14.61
N LEU A 167 -10.86 -14.70 -13.37
CA LEU A 167 -10.02 -14.34 -12.23
C LEU A 167 -8.58 -14.79 -12.43
N ASP A 168 -8.36 -16.02 -12.89
CA ASP A 168 -7.01 -16.53 -13.17
C ASP A 168 -6.28 -15.67 -14.21
N LYS A 169 -6.98 -15.20 -15.27
CA LYS A 169 -6.42 -14.25 -16.24
C LYS A 169 -6.09 -12.89 -15.61
N SER A 170 -6.98 -12.37 -14.77
CA SER A 170 -6.74 -11.12 -14.04
C SER A 170 -5.57 -11.24 -13.08
N TYR A 171 -5.40 -12.40 -12.43
CA TYR A 171 -4.24 -12.71 -11.60
C TYR A 171 -2.94 -12.75 -12.41
N GLU A 172 -2.91 -13.44 -13.55
CA GLU A 172 -1.75 -13.51 -14.44
C GLU A 172 -1.32 -12.12 -14.94
N LYS A 173 -2.28 -11.25 -15.28
CA LYS A 173 -2.00 -9.84 -15.63
C LYS A 173 -1.29 -9.11 -14.48
N HIS A 174 -1.77 -9.28 -13.25
CA HIS A 174 -1.14 -8.67 -12.08
C HIS A 174 0.25 -9.24 -11.81
N ASP A 175 0.45 -10.56 -11.90
CA ASP A 175 1.76 -11.19 -11.74
C ASP A 175 2.77 -10.59 -12.72
N GLN A 176 2.42 -10.53 -14.01
CA GLN A 176 3.31 -9.96 -15.03
C GLN A 176 3.58 -8.47 -14.80
N ALA A 177 2.57 -7.67 -14.42
CA ALA A 177 2.77 -6.26 -14.12
C ALA A 177 3.69 -6.07 -12.90
N TYR A 178 3.57 -6.90 -11.86
CA TYR A 178 4.46 -6.85 -10.69
C TYR A 178 5.91 -7.17 -11.06
N ARG A 179 6.12 -8.17 -11.91
CA ARG A 179 7.45 -8.50 -12.45
C ARG A 179 8.06 -7.31 -13.17
N ASN A 180 7.31 -6.69 -14.08
CA ASN A 180 7.76 -5.50 -14.80
C ASN A 180 8.09 -4.34 -13.85
N ILE A 181 7.25 -4.08 -12.84
CA ILE A 181 7.50 -3.03 -11.82
C ILE A 181 8.84 -3.27 -11.14
N PHE A 182 9.10 -4.49 -10.66
CA PHE A 182 10.33 -4.81 -9.95
C PHE A 182 11.56 -4.75 -10.87
N ASP A 183 11.44 -5.25 -12.10
CA ASP A 183 12.50 -5.20 -13.12
C ASP A 183 12.86 -3.75 -13.47
N ARG A 184 11.86 -2.89 -13.67
CA ARG A 184 12.05 -1.44 -13.92
C ARG A 184 12.64 -0.70 -12.71
N CYS A 185 12.37 -1.19 -11.50
CA CYS A 185 13.02 -0.69 -10.28
C CYS A 185 14.43 -1.25 -10.08
N GLY A 186 14.88 -2.21 -10.89
CA GLY A 186 16.17 -2.87 -10.75
C GLY A 186 16.28 -3.74 -9.49
N ILE A 187 15.16 -4.25 -8.99
CA ILE A 187 15.09 -5.07 -7.77
C ILE A 187 15.19 -6.55 -8.15
N LYS A 188 16.09 -7.29 -7.52
CA LYS A 188 16.11 -8.75 -7.62
C LYS A 188 15.03 -9.34 -6.70
N TYR A 189 14.15 -10.17 -7.24
CA TYR A 189 13.05 -10.78 -6.50
C TYR A 189 12.91 -12.27 -6.81
N PHE A 190 12.13 -12.96 -5.96
CA PHE A 190 11.71 -14.34 -6.16
C PHE A 190 10.19 -14.40 -6.02
N VAL A 191 9.55 -15.26 -6.81
CA VAL A 191 8.13 -15.58 -6.65
C VAL A 191 8.01 -16.82 -5.79
N VAL A 192 7.20 -16.74 -4.74
CA VAL A 192 7.08 -17.77 -3.70
C VAL A 192 5.60 -18.04 -3.41
N GLY A 193 5.28 -19.25 -2.97
CA GLY A 193 3.97 -19.52 -2.38
C GLY A 193 3.79 -18.73 -1.09
N ALA A 194 2.58 -18.21 -0.87
CA ALA A 194 2.26 -17.36 0.27
C ALA A 194 0.92 -17.77 0.92
N SER A 195 0.77 -17.50 2.22
CA SER A 195 -0.49 -17.66 2.92
C SER A 195 -1.39 -16.44 2.68
N SER A 196 -2.68 -16.67 2.46
CA SER A 196 -3.71 -15.64 2.28
C SER A 196 -4.00 -14.83 3.55
N GLY A 197 -3.75 -15.39 4.74
CA GLY A 197 -3.91 -14.71 6.02
C GLY A 197 -5.30 -14.08 6.21
N ALA A 198 -5.34 -12.88 6.81
CA ALA A 198 -6.58 -12.14 7.10
C ALA A 198 -7.28 -11.53 5.86
N MET A 199 -6.71 -11.73 4.66
CA MET A 199 -7.32 -11.29 3.40
C MET A 199 -8.26 -12.35 2.82
N GLY A 200 -8.25 -13.58 3.38
CA GLY A 200 -9.04 -14.69 2.87
C GLY A 200 -8.52 -15.20 1.52
N GLY A 201 -9.08 -16.32 1.06
CA GLY A 201 -8.66 -16.99 -0.17
C GLY A 201 -8.21 -18.42 0.10
N SER A 202 -8.62 -19.32 -0.78
CA SER A 202 -8.38 -20.76 -0.69
C SER A 202 -7.78 -21.27 -1.99
N LYS A 203 -6.46 -21.10 -2.12
CA LYS A 203 -5.54 -21.90 -2.94
C LYS A 203 -4.13 -21.64 -2.44
#